data_AF-A0A4Q2RGU1-F1
#
_entry.id   AF-A0A4Q2RGU1-F1
#
_cell.length_a   1.000
_cell.length_b   1.000
_cell.length_c   1.000
_cell.angle_alpha   90.00
_cell.angle_beta   90.00
_cell.angle_gamma   90.00
#
_symmetry.space_group_name_H-M   'P 1'
#
loop_
_entity.id
_entity.type
_entity.pdbx_description
1 polymer ?
#
loop_
_entity_poly.entity_id
_entity_poly.type
_entity_poly.pdbx_seq_one_letter_code
_entity_poly.pdbx_strand_id
1 'polypeptide(L)'
;MLVVGAATAWTAAMALSNLRWYSGLLKPTFAPGPWLAALIGLVLAVTVAWGLIRILGRPDYLPDRPGALRMAWIALGLSVLWSWLFFAGRHPSLALAVAGGLGIAAAWAALRCAAVDRRAGLLFLPFTLAAIFVFLLDLSIALRNG
;
A
#
# COMPACT_ATOMS: atom_id res chain seq x y z
N MET A 1 -0.32 4.84 -14.80
CA MET A 1 1.14 4.64 -14.75
C MET A 1 1.82 5.73 -13.92
N LEU A 2 1.76 7.01 -14.32
CA LEU A 2 2.40 8.12 -13.59
C LEU A 2 1.98 8.21 -12.11
N VAL A 3 0.70 8.09 -11.79
CA VAL A 3 0.22 8.21 -10.40
C VAL A 3 0.74 7.08 -9.49
N VAL A 4 0.73 5.83 -9.98
CA VAL A 4 1.25 4.68 -9.20
C VAL A 4 2.76 4.79 -9.01
N GLY A 5 3.48 5.18 -10.06
CA GLY A 5 4.92 5.44 -10.00
C GLY A 5 5.25 6.58 -9.02
N ALA A 6 4.52 7.69 -9.09
CA ALA A 6 4.70 8.83 -8.19
C ALA A 6 4.38 8.47 -6.72
N ALA A 7 3.30 7.74 -6.48
CA ALA A 7 2.96 7.25 -5.14
C ALA A 7 4.07 6.34 -4.59
N THR A 8 4.54 5.38 -5.40
CA THR A 8 5.62 4.47 -4.99
C THR A 8 6.92 5.23 -4.72
N ALA A 9 7.32 6.13 -5.62
CA ALA A 9 8.49 6.96 -5.46
C ALA A 9 8.40 7.84 -4.20
N TRP A 10 7.22 8.41 -3.91
CA TRP A 10 6.97 9.17 -2.69
C TRP A 10 7.17 8.32 -1.43
N THR A 11 6.55 7.14 -1.38
CA THR A 11 6.71 6.22 -0.22
C THR A 11 8.17 5.84 0.00
N ALA A 12 8.91 5.53 -1.07
CA ALA A 12 10.34 5.22 -1.01
C ALA A 12 11.17 6.42 -0.55
N ALA A 13 10.90 7.61 -1.07
CA ALA A 13 11.61 8.83 -0.69
C ALA A 13 11.43 9.16 0.80
N MET A 14 10.20 9.01 1.33
CA MET A 14 9.91 9.20 2.75
C MET A 14 10.68 8.21 3.62
N ALA A 15 10.71 6.94 3.23
CA ALA A 15 11.46 5.91 3.95
C ALA A 15 12.97 6.19 3.95
N LEU A 16 13.55 6.45 2.78
CA LEU A 16 14.97 6.74 2.60
C LEU A 16 15.43 7.96 3.40
N SER A 17 14.63 9.03 3.40
CA SER A 17 14.93 10.27 4.12
C SER A 17 14.93 10.11 5.64
N ASN A 18 14.27 9.07 6.16
CA ASN A 18 14.10 8.83 7.60
C ASN A 18 14.76 7.53 8.10
N LEU A 19 15.68 6.95 7.32
CA LEU A 19 16.36 5.70 7.66
C LEU A 19 17.09 5.75 9.01
N ARG A 20 17.68 6.89 9.39
CA ARG A 20 18.38 7.03 10.68
C ARG A 20 17.43 6.83 11.86
N TRP A 21 16.29 7.51 11.85
CA TRP A 21 15.26 7.33 12.88
C TRP A 21 14.70 5.90 12.85
N TYR A 22 14.35 5.39 11.66
CA TYR A 22 13.82 4.03 11.51
C TYR A 22 14.82 2.95 11.94
N SER A 23 16.12 3.19 11.84
CA SER A 23 17.17 2.27 12.29
C SER A 23 17.22 2.12 13.82
N GLY A 24 16.83 3.16 14.57
CA GLY A 24 16.83 3.16 16.03
C GLY A 24 15.61 2.49 16.68
N LEU A 25 14.58 2.16 15.90
CA LEU A 25 13.38 1.48 16.42
C LEU A 25 13.64 -0.01 16.69
N LEU A 26 13.05 -0.52 17.77
CA LEU A 26 12.99 -1.95 18.05
C LEU A 26 12.05 -2.62 17.04
N LYS A 27 12.63 -3.34 16.08
CA LYS A 27 11.93 -4.01 14.99
C LYS A 27 11.77 -5.52 15.26
N PRO A 28 10.65 -6.13 14.83
CA PRO A 28 10.49 -7.57 14.91
C PRO A 28 11.45 -8.28 13.93
N THR A 29 11.73 -9.56 14.19
CA THR A 29 12.63 -10.39 13.36
C THR A 29 12.13 -10.60 11.93
N PHE A 30 10.84 -10.41 11.67
CA PHE A 30 10.24 -10.55 10.34
C PHE A 30 10.28 -9.24 9.51
N ALA A 31 10.80 -8.14 10.03
CA ALA A 31 10.90 -6.89 9.28
C ALA A 31 11.92 -7.05 8.12
N PRO A 32 11.54 -6.79 6.86
CA PRO A 32 12.45 -6.96 5.73
C PRO A 32 13.59 -5.93 5.80
N GLY A 33 14.76 -6.34 5.30
CA GLY A 33 15.86 -5.41 5.07
C GLY A 33 15.49 -4.33 4.04
N PRO A 34 16.20 -3.18 4.02
CA PRO A 34 15.85 -2.04 3.15
C PRO A 34 15.78 -2.39 1.66
N TRP A 35 16.71 -3.23 1.17
CA TRP A 35 16.75 -3.65 -0.23
C TRP A 35 15.54 -4.51 -0.61
N LEU A 36 15.13 -5.42 0.29
CA LEU A 36 14.00 -6.32 0.06
C LEU A 36 12.69 -5.54 0.11
N ALA A 37 12.56 -4.60 1.05
CA ALA A 37 11.42 -3.68 1.11
C ALA A 37 11.26 -2.88 -0.19
N ALA A 38 12.37 -2.36 -0.74
CA ALA A 38 12.34 -1.66 -2.02
C ALA A 38 11.92 -2.56 -3.19
N LEU A 39 12.43 -3.79 -3.25
CA LEU A 39 12.06 -4.77 -4.27
C LEU A 39 10.58 -5.14 -4.20
N ILE A 40 10.06 -5.40 -3.00
CA ILE A 40 8.64 -5.66 -2.77
C ILE A 40 7.81 -4.47 -3.25
N GLY A 41 8.18 -3.25 -2.87
CA GLY A 41 7.50 -2.02 -3.31
C GLY A 41 7.44 -1.89 -4.83
N LEU A 42 8.52 -2.22 -5.54
CA LEU A 42 8.56 -2.20 -7.00
C LEU A 42 7.62 -3.25 -7.62
N VAL A 43 7.63 -4.48 -7.12
CA VAL A 43 6.72 -5.54 -7.60
C VAL A 43 5.27 -5.13 -7.40
N LEU A 44 4.92 -4.59 -6.23
CA LEU A 44 3.58 -4.09 -5.94
C LEU A 44 3.16 -2.96 -6.88
N ALA A 45 4.06 -2.02 -7.17
CA ALA A 45 3.80 -0.94 -8.10
C ALA A 45 3.46 -1.47 -9.49
N VAL A 46 4.18 -2.48 -9.97
CA VAL A 46 3.93 -3.13 -11.26
C VAL A 46 2.57 -3.84 -11.26
N THR A 47 2.27 -4.65 -10.24
CA THR A 47 1.00 -5.41 -10.21
C THR A 47 -0.20 -4.49 -10.10
N VAL A 48 -0.15 -3.45 -9.27
CA VAL A 48 -1.23 -2.46 -9.14
C VAL A 48 -1.40 -1.65 -10.42
N ALA A 49 -0.30 -1.18 -11.03
CA ALA A 49 -0.37 -0.44 -12.28
C ALA A 49 -0.96 -1.28 -13.42
N TRP A 50 -0.58 -2.56 -13.51
CA TRP A 50 -1.14 -3.48 -14.50
C TRP A 50 -2.62 -3.78 -14.22
N GLY A 51 -3.00 -3.98 -12.95
CA GLY A 51 -4.38 -4.15 -12.53
C GLY A 51 -5.25 -2.96 -12.95
N LEU A 52 -4.78 -1.74 -12.71
CA LEU A 52 -5.47 -0.51 -13.13
C LEU A 52 -5.61 -0.39 -14.64
N ILE A 53 -4.57 -0.72 -15.42
CA ILE A 53 -4.66 -0.73 -16.89
C ILE A 53 -5.77 -1.68 -17.35
N ARG A 54 -5.86 -2.88 -16.76
CA ARG A 54 -6.91 -3.83 -17.12
C ARG A 54 -8.30 -3.27 -16.87
N ILE A 55 -8.52 -2.62 -15.72
CA ILE A 55 -9.82 -2.00 -15.39
C ILE A 55 -10.14 -0.83 -16.32
N LEU A 56 -9.16 0.03 -16.62
CA LEU A 56 -9.35 1.17 -17.52
C LEU A 56 -9.67 0.72 -18.95
N GLY A 57 -9.08 -0.39 -19.40
CA GLY A 57 -9.39 -1.00 -20.70
C GLY A 57 -10.71 -1.76 -20.77
N ARG A 58 -11.46 -1.88 -19.68
CA ARG A 58 -12.83 -2.41 -19.71
C ARG A 58 -13.85 -1.32 -20.07
N PRO A 59 -14.99 -1.68 -20.71
CA PRO A 59 -16.00 -0.71 -21.12
C PRO A 59 -16.52 0.16 -19.96
N ASP A 60 -16.77 1.44 -20.25
CA ASP A 60 -17.20 2.43 -19.26
C ASP A 60 -18.60 2.13 -18.68
N TYR A 61 -19.45 1.43 -19.42
CA TYR A 61 -20.82 1.08 -18.99
C TYR A 61 -20.88 0.00 -17.90
N LEU A 62 -19.75 -0.63 -17.55
CA LEU A 62 -19.72 -1.62 -16.49
C LEU A 62 -19.97 -0.95 -15.13
N PRO A 63 -21.03 -1.36 -14.39
CA PRO A 63 -21.49 -0.63 -13.21
C PRO A 63 -20.45 -0.60 -12.07
N ASP A 64 -19.63 -1.65 -11.95
CA ASP A 64 -18.61 -1.73 -10.89
C ASP A 64 -17.29 -1.03 -11.21
N ARG A 65 -17.06 -0.61 -12.46
CA ARG A 65 -15.82 0.04 -12.89
C ARG A 65 -15.50 1.34 -12.13
N PRO A 66 -16.42 2.32 -11.98
CA PRO A 66 -16.12 3.53 -11.22
C PRO A 66 -15.86 3.24 -9.74
N GLY A 67 -16.55 2.25 -9.16
CA GLY A 67 -16.31 1.80 -7.78
C GLY A 67 -14.94 1.18 -7.60
N ALA A 68 -14.51 0.33 -8.53
CA ALA A 68 -13.18 -0.30 -8.54
C ALA A 68 -12.06 0.76 -8.61
N LEU A 69 -12.15 1.71 -9.54
CA LEU A 69 -11.18 2.79 -9.67
C LEU A 69 -11.13 3.69 -8.44
N ARG A 70 -12.28 4.07 -7.89
CA ARG A 70 -12.36 4.90 -6.68
C ARG A 70 -11.66 4.22 -5.50
N MET A 71 -11.95 2.95 -5.25
CA MET A 71 -11.32 2.21 -4.15
C MET A 71 -9.82 2.01 -4.37
N ALA A 72 -9.37 1.75 -5.60
CA ALA A 72 -7.95 1.66 -5.92
C ALA A 72 -7.22 2.98 -5.64
N TRP A 73 -7.81 4.13 -5.99
CA TRP A 73 -7.24 5.44 -5.70
C TRP A 73 -7.22 5.77 -4.22
N ILE A 74 -8.29 5.45 -3.48
CA ILE A 74 -8.32 5.61 -2.02
C ILE A 74 -7.21 4.79 -1.37
N ALA A 75 -7.03 3.53 -1.78
CA ALA A 75 -5.99 2.66 -1.23
C ALA A 75 -4.59 3.20 -1.55
N LEU A 76 -4.34 3.73 -2.76
CA LEU A 76 -3.07 4.38 -3.10
C LEU A 76 -2.84 5.66 -2.27
N GLY A 77 -3.87 6.48 -2.07
CA GLY A 77 -3.79 7.68 -1.24
C GLY A 77 -3.48 7.36 0.22
N LEU A 78 -4.11 6.32 0.78
CA LEU A 78 -3.83 5.83 2.13
C LEU A 78 -2.40 5.29 2.27
N SER A 79 -1.86 4.65 1.24
CA SER A 79 -0.46 4.17 1.23
C SER A 79 0.55 5.33 1.31
N VAL A 80 0.30 6.40 0.57
CA VAL A 80 1.09 7.64 0.62
C VAL A 80 0.98 8.31 1.99
N LEU A 81 -0.25 8.44 2.51
CA LEU A 81 -0.51 9.03 3.82
C LEU A 81 0.15 8.24 4.95
N TRP A 82 0.06 6.91 4.90
CA TRP A 82 0.71 6.01 5.83
C TRP A 82 2.22 6.25 5.88
N SER A 83 2.89 6.26 4.72
CA SER A 83 4.34 6.47 4.65
C SER A 83 4.74 7.83 5.23
N TRP A 84 3.94 8.87 4.97
CA TRP A 84 4.20 10.19 5.53
C TRP A 84 4.04 10.21 7.06
N LEU A 85 2.93 9.69 7.59
CA LEU A 85 2.68 9.63 9.04
C LEU A 85 3.72 8.80 9.79
N PHE A 86 4.10 7.66 9.22
CA PHE A 86 5.05 6.74 9.85
C PHE A 86 6.47 7.33 9.85
N PHE A 87 6.99 7.72 8.68
CA PHE A 87 8.40 8.12 8.54
C PHE A 87 8.64 9.60 8.89
N ALA A 88 7.88 10.50 8.29
CA ALA A 88 8.07 11.94 8.49
C ALA A 88 7.38 12.42 9.76
N GLY A 89 6.14 11.97 9.99
CA GLY A 89 5.36 12.31 11.18
C GLY A 89 5.85 11.63 12.45
N ARG A 90 6.58 10.51 12.36
CA ARG A 90 7.06 9.72 13.51
C ARG A 90 5.95 9.36 14.50
N HIS A 91 4.73 9.16 14.00
CA HIS A 91 3.56 8.80 14.78
C HIS A 91 3.11 7.36 14.47
N PRO A 92 3.80 6.34 15.02
CA PRO A 92 3.52 4.94 14.71
C PRO A 92 2.10 4.48 15.09
N SER A 93 1.50 5.06 16.13
CA SER A 93 0.12 4.77 16.52
C SER A 93 -0.91 5.28 15.51
N LEU A 94 -0.73 6.50 14.98
CA LEU A 94 -1.58 7.03 13.91
C LEU A 94 -1.35 6.30 12.59
N ALA A 95 -0.08 5.97 12.29
CA ALA A 95 0.26 5.17 11.12
C ALA A 95 -0.41 3.78 11.16
N LEU A 96 -0.46 3.13 12.33
CA LEU A 96 -1.17 1.87 12.52
C LEU A 96 -2.66 1.97 12.17
N ALA A 97 -3.35 3.02 12.63
CA ALA A 97 -4.75 3.25 12.31
C ALA A 97 -4.96 3.41 10.79
N VAL A 98 -4.09 4.17 10.13
CA VAL A 98 -4.12 4.35 8.67
C VAL A 98 -3.77 3.07 7.93
N ALA A 99 -2.84 2.24 8.44
CA ALA A 99 -2.51 0.94 7.89
C ALA A 99 -3.71 -0.03 7.94
N GLY A 100 -4.50 0.01 9.01
CA GLY A 100 -5.76 -0.74 9.12
C GLY A 100 -6.76 -0.31 8.05
N GLY A 101 -6.96 1.00 7.89
CA GLY A 101 -7.80 1.58 6.83
C GLY A 101 -7.30 1.23 5.43
N LEU A 102 -5.98 1.25 5.20
CA LEU A 102 -5.34 0.85 3.96
C LEU A 102 -5.62 -0.62 3.63
N GLY A 103 -5.52 -1.52 4.60
CA GLY A 103 -5.84 -2.94 4.41
C GLY A 103 -7.28 -3.16 3.96
N ILE A 104 -8.24 -2.50 4.61
CA ILE A 104 -9.66 -2.57 4.24
C ILE A 104 -9.89 -2.00 2.84
N ALA A 105 -9.34 -0.82 2.54
CA ALA A 105 -9.48 -0.19 1.23
C ALA A 105 -8.84 -1.04 0.11
N ALA A 106 -7.68 -1.63 0.36
CA ALA A 106 -7.00 -2.52 -0.58
C ALA A 106 -7.80 -3.81 -0.82
N ALA A 107 -8.39 -4.40 0.22
CA ALA A 107 -9.25 -5.58 0.09
C ALA A 107 -10.51 -5.26 -0.72
N TRP A 108 -11.19 -4.15 -0.45
CA TRP A 108 -12.34 -3.69 -1.23
C TRP A 108 -11.98 -3.34 -2.67
N ALA A 109 -10.83 -2.71 -2.90
CA ALA A 109 -10.33 -2.48 -4.25
C ALA A 109 -10.14 -3.81 -5.00
N ALA A 110 -9.52 -4.82 -4.37
CA ALA A 110 -9.33 -6.13 -4.99
C ALA A 110 -10.68 -6.80 -5.36
N LEU A 111 -11.67 -6.77 -4.47
CA LEU A 111 -13.00 -7.33 -4.70
C LEU A 111 -13.74 -6.61 -5.84
N ARG A 112 -13.76 -5.27 -5.84
CA ARG A 112 -14.40 -4.47 -6.88
C ARG A 112 -13.68 -4.63 -8.23
N CYS A 113 -12.35 -4.67 -8.23
CA CYS A 113 -11.57 -4.98 -9.42
C CYS A 113 -11.89 -6.38 -9.94
N ALA A 114 -12.06 -7.38 -9.06
CA ALA A 114 -12.41 -8.75 -9.45
C ALA A 114 -13.80 -8.85 -10.10
N ALA A 115 -14.76 -8.03 -9.65
CA ALA A 115 -16.10 -7.96 -10.25
C ALA A 115 -16.09 -7.42 -11.69
N VAL A 116 -15.11 -6.57 -12.02
CA VAL A 116 -14.94 -5.98 -13.37
C VAL A 116 -14.03 -6.87 -14.24
N ASP A 117 -12.90 -7.32 -13.68
CA ASP A 117 -11.94 -8.24 -14.32
C ASP A 117 -11.26 -9.08 -13.23
N ARG A 118 -11.56 -10.38 -13.21
CA ARG A 118 -11.00 -11.33 -12.23
C ARG A 118 -9.47 -11.31 -12.18
N ARG A 119 -8.79 -11.10 -13.30
CA ARG A 119 -7.32 -10.97 -13.34
C ARG A 119 -6.85 -9.66 -12.71
N ALA A 120 -7.58 -8.57 -12.89
CA ALA A 120 -7.28 -7.31 -12.22
C ALA A 120 -7.42 -7.45 -10.70
N GLY A 121 -8.48 -8.10 -10.22
CA GLY A 121 -8.63 -8.41 -8.79
C GLY A 121 -7.45 -9.21 -8.21
N LEU A 122 -7.00 -10.25 -8.92
CA LEU A 122 -5.84 -11.05 -8.51
C LEU A 122 -4.53 -10.23 -8.44
N LEU A 123 -4.36 -9.25 -9.31
CA LEU A 123 -3.19 -8.36 -9.31
C LEU A 123 -3.17 -7.36 -8.15
N PHE A 124 -4.32 -7.10 -7.53
CA PHE A 124 -4.42 -6.31 -6.31
C PHE A 124 -4.17 -7.13 -5.04
N LEU A 125 -4.24 -8.47 -5.11
CA LEU A 125 -4.05 -9.34 -3.95
C LEU A 125 -2.67 -9.17 -3.27
N PRO A 126 -1.54 -9.07 -4.00
CA PRO A 126 -0.24 -8.79 -3.37
C PRO A 126 -0.24 -7.46 -2.59
N PHE A 127 -0.95 -6.44 -3.10
CA PHE A 127 -1.04 -5.14 -2.45
C PHE A 127 -1.86 -5.22 -1.15
N THR A 128 -2.96 -5.98 -1.15
CA THR A 128 -3.74 -6.25 0.08
C THR A 128 -2.90 -7.00 1.12
N LEU A 129 -2.15 -8.03 0.70
CA LEU A 129 -1.27 -8.78 1.60
C LEU A 129 -0.17 -7.90 2.19
N ALA A 130 0.42 -7.02 1.38
CA ALA A 130 1.42 -6.06 1.84
C ALA A 130 0.83 -5.06 2.84
N ALA A 131 -0.40 -4.58 2.64
CA ALA A 131 -1.07 -3.70 3.59
C ALA A 131 -1.31 -4.38 4.94
N ILE A 132 -1.73 -5.66 4.94
CA ILE A 132 -1.88 -6.46 6.16
C ILE A 132 -0.53 -6.66 6.85
N PHE A 133 0.52 -6.97 6.08
CA PHE A 133 1.87 -7.10 6.62
C PHE A 133 2.35 -5.81 7.30
N VAL A 134 2.15 -4.67 6.64
CA VAL A 134 2.48 -3.35 7.18
C VAL A 134 1.72 -3.07 8.48
N PHE A 135 0.43 -3.41 8.55
CA PHE A 135 -0.34 -3.28 9.79
C PHE A 135 0.25 -4.11 10.93
N LEU A 136 0.62 -5.37 10.69
CA LEU A 136 1.25 -6.23 11.69
C LEU A 136 2.64 -5.71 12.11
N LEU A 137 3.40 -5.17 11.17
CA LEU A 137 4.69 -4.55 11.43
C LEU A 137 4.53 -3.32 12.33
N ASP A 138 3.64 -2.40 11.97
CA ASP A 138 3.35 -1.19 12.73
C ASP A 138 2.82 -1.52 14.13
N LEU A 139 1.96 -2.53 14.25
CA LEU A 139 1.45 -3.00 15.53
C LEU A 139 2.59 -3.51 16.41
N SER A 140 3.49 -4.33 15.85
CA SER A 140 4.66 -4.79 16.60
C SER A 140 5.59 -3.64 16.98
N ILE A 141 5.74 -2.62 16.16
CA ILE A 141 6.60 -1.46 16.46
C ILE A 141 5.95 -0.63 17.58
N ALA A 142 4.64 -0.37 17.49
CA ALA A 142 3.89 0.37 18.49
C ALA A 142 3.92 -0.33 19.87
N LEU A 143 3.80 -1.66 19.91
CA LEU A 143 3.87 -2.43 21.16
C LEU A 143 5.28 -2.46 21.79
N ARG A 144 6.35 -2.25 21.01
CA ARG A 144 7.74 -2.33 21.47
C ARG A 144 8.38 -0.98 21.77
N ASN A 145 7.81 0.11 21.24
CA ASN A 145 8.39 1.46 21.29
C ASN A 145 7.37 2.51 21.80
N GLY A 146 6.22 2.06 22.30
CA GLY A 146 5.18 2.90 22.91
C GLY A 146 5.31 3.00 24.42
#